data_AF-A0A2G6DPQ2-F1
#
_entry.id   AF-A0A2G6DPQ2-F1
#
_cell.length_a   1.000
_cell.length_b   1.000
_cell.length_c   1.000
_cell.angle_alpha   90.00
_cell.angle_beta   90.00
_cell.angle_gamma   90.00
#
_symmetry.space_group_name_H-M   'P 1'
#
loop_
_entity.id
_entity.type
_entity.pdbx_description
1 polymer ?
#
loop_
_entity_poly.entity_id
_entity_poly.type
_entity_poly.pdbx_seq_one_letter_code
_entity_poly.pdbx_strand_id
1 'polypeptide(L)' 'VKMKVPAGTQSGDVYRIRGKGVPRLRSMGRGDHLVEVIVDVPTRLSRKEKKLIEQLRDL' A
#
# COMPACT_ATOMS: atom_id res chain seq x y z
N VAL A 1 -13.63 -0.90 4.48
CA VAL A 1 -12.83 -2.09 4.11
C VAL A 1 -11.51 -1.99 4.86
N LYS A 2 -11.03 -3.07 5.47
CA LYS A 2 -9.73 -3.10 6.17
C LYS A 2 -8.88 -4.20 5.54
N MET A 3 -7.60 -3.91 5.28
CA MET A 3 -6.63 -4.83 4.69
C MET A 3 -5.34 -4.73 5.51
N LYS A 4 -4.63 -5.86 5.67
CA LYS A 4 -3.28 -5.86 6.23
C LYS A 4 -2.27 -5.62 5.11
N VAL A 5 -1.31 -4.73 5.34
CA VAL A 5 -0.16 -4.52 4.45
C VAL A 5 0.97 -5.41 4.96
N PRO A 6 1.40 -6.45 4.21
CA PRO A 6 2.48 -7.33 4.63
C PRO A 6 3.84 -6.61 4.61
N ALA A 7 4.78 -7.09 5.42
CA ALA A 7 6.15 -6.61 5.39
C ALA A 7 6.78 -6.87 4.01
N GLY A 8 7.59 -5.92 3.53
CA GLY A 8 8.22 -6.00 2.21
C GLY A 8 7.35 -5.51 1.04
N THR A 9 6.12 -5.05 1.29
CA THR A 9 5.27 -4.40 0.27
C THR A 9 6.02 -3.24 -0.38
N GLN A 10 6.05 -3.23 -1.71
CA GLN A 10 6.67 -2.18 -2.52
C GLN A 10 5.62 -1.22 -3.06
N SER A 11 6.08 -0.02 -3.46
CA SER A 11 5.22 0.92 -4.19
C SER A 11 4.84 0.32 -5.54
N GLY A 12 3.58 0.46 -5.95
CA GLY A 12 3.01 -0.14 -7.15
C GLY A 12 2.44 -1.54 -6.94
N ASP A 13 2.64 -2.17 -5.78
CA ASP A 13 1.99 -3.45 -5.47
C ASP A 13 0.47 -3.30 -5.48
N VAL A 14 -0.22 -4.21 -6.16
CA VAL A 14 -1.68 -4.22 -6.26
C VAL A 14 -2.26 -5.39 -5.47
N TYR A 15 -3.06 -5.04 -4.45
CA TYR A 15 -3.78 -6.01 -3.64
C TYR A 15 -5.24 -6.11 -4.06
N ARG A 16 -5.76 -7.34 -4.10
CA ARG A 16 -7.13 -7.61 -4.49
C ARG A 16 -8.00 -7.98 -3.29
N ILE A 17 -9.05 -7.19 -3.07
CA ILE A 17 -10.07 -7.46 -2.06
C ILE A 17 -11.32 -8.00 -2.76
N ARG A 18 -11.47 -9.32 -2.71
CA ARG A 18 -12.52 -10.04 -3.43
C ARG A 18 -13.93 -9.62 -3.00
N GLY A 19 -14.82 -9.40 -3.98
CA GLY A 19 -16.24 -9.11 -3.76
C GLY A 19 -16.54 -7.73 -3.13
N LYS A 20 -15.54 -6.84 -3.03
CA LYS A 20 -15.70 -5.48 -2.51
C LYS A 20 -15.77 -4.40 -3.59
N GLY A 21 -15.72 -4.80 -4.86
CA GLY A 21 -15.95 -3.91 -6.00
C GLY A 21 -17.43 -3.58 -6.20
N VAL A 22 -17.75 -2.99 -7.34
CA VAL A 22 -19.12 -2.56 -7.68
C VAL A 22 -20.05 -3.75 -7.94
N PRO A 23 -21.36 -3.63 -7.67
CA PRO A 23 -22.35 -4.62 -8.10
C PRO A 23 -22.33 -4.79 -9.61
N ARG A 24 -22.52 -6.02 -10.09
CA ARG A 24 -22.65 -6.27 -11.53
C ARG A 24 -24.06 -5.91 -11.99
N LEU A 25 -24.17 -5.23 -13.13
CA LEU A 25 -25.47 -4.93 -13.72
C LEU A 25 -26.04 -6.23 -14.33
N ARG A 26 -27.29 -6.56 -14.00
CA ARG A 26 -28.02 -7.75 -14.50
C ARG A 26 -27.47 -9.12 -14.08
N SER A 27 -26.61 -9.22 -13.07
CA SER A 27 -26.19 -10.51 -12.50
C SER A 27 -26.05 -10.45 -10.97
N MET A 28 -26.22 -11.58 -10.30
CA MET A 28 -25.88 -11.71 -8.88
C MET A 28 -24.36 -11.59 -8.68
N GLY A 29 -23.93 -10.78 -7.72
CA GLY A 29 -22.53 -10.66 -7.31
C GLY A 29 -21.91 -9.28 -7.47
N ARG A 30 -20.66 -9.17 -7.02
CA ARG A 30 -19.87 -7.93 -7.03
C ARG A 30 -18.52 -8.19 -7.67
N GLY A 31 -17.93 -7.13 -8.23
CA GLY A 31 -16.53 -7.13 -8.64
C GLY A 31 -15.58 -7.13 -7.44
N ASP A 32 -14.29 -7.02 -7.74
CA ASP A 32 -13.23 -6.92 -6.74
C ASP A 32 -12.79 -5.46 -6.57
N HIS A 33 -12.29 -5.11 -5.39
CA HIS A 33 -11.65 -3.82 -5.15
C HIS A 33 -10.13 -4.02 -5.23
N LEU A 34 -9.49 -3.32 -6.15
CA LEU A 34 -8.04 -3.32 -6.32
C LEU A 34 -7.45 -2.12 -5.59
N VAL A 35 -6.44 -2.36 -4.76
CA VAL A 35 -5.74 -1.36 -3.97
C VAL A 35 -4.30 -1.32 -4.45
N GLU A 36 -3.90 -0.22 -5.06
CA GLU A 36 -2.49 0.05 -5.38
C GLU A 36 -1.84 0.76 -4.19
N VAL A 37 -0.67 0.28 -3.78
CA VAL A 37 0.10 0.88 -2.69
C VAL A 37 1.04 1.93 -3.25
N ILE A 38 0.99 3.14 -2.69
CA ILE A 38 1.92 4.22 -3.02
C ILE A 38 2.73 4.52 -1.77
N VAL A 39 4.05 4.35 -1.87
CA VAL A 39 4.97 4.73 -0.79
C VAL A 39 5.41 6.17 -1.02
N ASP A 40 4.93 7.08 -0.17
CA ASP A 40 5.35 8.48 -0.22
C ASP A 40 6.69 8.66 0.51
N VAL A 41 7.69 9.18 -0.22
CA VAL A 41 9.03 9.39 0.32
C VAL A 41 9.13 10.82 0.86
N PRO A 42 9.41 11.01 2.17
CA PRO A 42 9.44 12.33 2.77
C PRO A 42 10.54 13.20 2.15
N THR A 43 10.18 14.44 1.79
CA THR A 43 11.10 15.43 1.19
C THR A 43 11.87 16.25 2.21
N ARG A 44 11.39 16.29 3.46
CA ARG A 44 12.04 16.99 4.58
C ARG A 44 12.18 16.03 5.74
N LEU A 45 13.40 15.95 6.27
CA LEU A 45 13.75 15.07 7.39
C LEU A 45 14.29 15.91 8.54
N SER A 46 13.86 15.58 9.75
CA SER A 46 14.49 16.05 10.98
C SER A 46 15.91 15.47 11.13
N ARG A 47 16.72 16.07 12.02
CA ARG A 47 18.07 15.57 12.31
C ARG A 47 18.07 14.11 12.78
N LYS A 48 17.05 13.72 13.56
CA LYS A 48 16.93 12.35 14.10
C LYS A 48 16.60 11.35 12.99
N GLU A 49 15.65 11.65 12.12
CA GLU A 49 15.26 10.78 10.99
C GLU A 49 16.41 10.59 10.01
N LYS A 50 17.13 11.66 9.68
CA LYS A 50 18.30 11.59 8.80
C LYS A 50 19.38 10.66 9.36
N LYS A 51 19.69 10.76 10.66
CA LYS A 51 20.66 9.88 11.33
C LYS A 51 20.24 8.40 11.25
N LEU A 52 18.96 8.10 11.44
CA LEU A 52 18.46 6.71 11.35
C LEU A 52 18.59 6.14 9.93
N ILE A 53 18.31 6.96 8.91
CA ILE A 53 18.45 6.55 7.51
C ILE A 53 19.94 6.34 7.16
N GLU A 54 20.84 7.20 7.62
CA GLU A 54 22.29 7.02 7.42
C GLU A 54 22.79 5.73 8.10
N GLN A 55 22.34 5.44 9.32
CA GLN A 55 22.67 4.18 10.00
C GLN A 55 22.16 2.95 9.25
N LEU A 56 20.95 3.02 8.67
CA LEU A 56 20.40 1.93 7.84
C LEU A 56 21.18 1.74 6.54
N ARG A 57 21.73 2.80 5.97
CA ARG A 57 22.54 2.75 4.74
C ARG A 57 23.89 2.07 4.96
N ASP A 58 24.47 2.24 6.14
CA ASP A 58 25.81 1.75 6.47
C ASP A 58 25.80 0.31 7.05
N LEU A 59 24.62 -0.34 7.10
CA LEU A 59 24.43 -1.77 7.38
C LEU A 59 24.57 -2.61 6.10
#